data_AF-A0A554MTX5-F1
#
_entry.id   AF-A0A554MTX5-F1
#
_cell.length_a   1.000
_cell.length_b   1.000
_cell.length_c   1.000
_cell.angle_alpha   90.00
_cell.angle_beta   90.00
_cell.angle_gamma   90.00
#
_symmetry.space_group_name_H-M   'P 1'
#
loop_
_entity.id
_entity.type
_entity.pdbx_description
1 polymer ?
#
loop_
_entity_poly.entity_id
_entity_poly.type
_entity_poly.pdbx_seq_one_letter_code
_entity_poly.pdbx_strand_id
1 'polypeptide(L)' 'TVILAAVIGTFVLGLGDQVSDTSPQASFTFDYEEDASSDDGDELTITHDGGDTIEASIVTVRTFCS' A
#
# COMPACT_ATOMS: atom_id res chain seq x y z
N THR A 1 -27.45 -27.17 25.27
CA THR A 1 -27.41 -26.33 24.06
C THR A 1 -26.82 -24.94 24.27
N VAL A 2 -26.47 -24.53 25.50
CA VAL A 2 -25.86 -23.20 25.75
C VAL A 2 -24.39 -23.13 25.33
N ILE A 3 -23.63 -24.23 25.44
CA ILE A 3 -22.20 -24.29 25.08
C ILE A 3 -21.99 -24.23 23.55
N LEU A 4 -22.91 -24.79 22.76
CA LEU A 4 -22.78 -24.77 21.29
C LEU A 4 -23.00 -23.36 20.71
N ALA A 5 -23.84 -22.54 21.34
CA ALA A 5 -24.10 -21.16 20.91
C ALA A 5 -22.93 -20.21 21.24
N ALA A 6 -22.29 -20.40 22.40
CA ALA A 6 -21.15 -19.57 22.82
C ALA A 6 -19.91 -19.79 21.93
N VAL A 7 -19.68 -21.02 21.47
CA VAL A 7 -18.50 -21.38 20.66
C VAL A 7 -18.62 -20.88 19.22
N ILE A 8 -19.82 -20.85 18.63
CA ILE A 8 -20.03 -20.31 17.28
C ILE A 8 -20.04 -18.78 17.30
N GLY A 9 -20.53 -18.16 18.39
CA GLY A 9 -20.53 -16.71 18.56
C GLY A 9 -19.12 -16.10 18.48
N THR A 10 -18.12 -16.72 19.11
CA THR A 10 -16.73 -16.21 19.11
C THR A 10 -16.00 -16.42 17.78
N PHE A 11 -16.39 -17.42 16.98
CA PHE A 11 -15.87 -17.58 15.63
C PHE A 11 -16.44 -16.51 14.67
N VAL A 12 -17.68 -16.04 14.88
CA VAL A 12 -18.28 -14.99 14.04
C VAL A 12 -17.91 -13.58 14.54
N LEU A 13 -17.80 -13.36 15.85
CA LEU A 13 -17.35 -12.09 16.45
C LEU A 13 -15.84 -11.85 16.32
N GLY A 14 -15.02 -12.91 16.24
CA GLY A 14 -13.57 -12.81 16.04
C GLY A 14 -13.13 -12.63 14.59
N LEU A 15 -14.04 -12.75 13.61
CA LEU A 15 -13.77 -12.54 12.18
C LEU A 15 -14.28 -11.17 11.66
N GLY A 16 -15.13 -10.48 12.42
CA GLY A 16 -15.57 -9.12 12.08
C GLY A 16 -14.57 -8.02 12.47
N ASP A 17 -13.74 -8.28 13.48
CA ASP A 17 -12.71 -7.33 13.97
C ASP A 17 -11.42 -7.37 13.13
N GLN A 18 -11.23 -8.44 12.35
CA GLN A 18 -10.05 -8.63 11.50
C GLN A 18 -10.26 -8.13 10.05
N VAL A 19 -11.47 -7.66 9.72
CA VAL A 19 -11.82 -7.04 8.42
C VAL A 19 -12.31 -5.61 8.64
N SER A 20 -11.62 -4.88 9.49
CA SER A 20 -11.62 -3.41 9.48
C SER A 20 -10.19 -2.90 9.40
N ASP A 21 -9.37 -3.61 8.62
CA ASP A 21 -8.11 -3.11 8.09
C ASP A 21 -8.44 -2.04 7.05
N THR A 22 -8.95 -0.90 7.53
CA THR A 22 -9.03 0.36 6.78
C THR A 22 -7.70 1.10 6.89
N SER A 23 -6.59 0.35 6.99
CA SER A 23 -5.28 0.94 6.84
C SER A 23 -5.18 1.49 5.41
N PRO A 24 -4.82 2.77 5.23
CA PRO A 24 -4.72 3.34 3.90
C PRO A 24 -3.81 2.49 3.03
N GLN A 25 -4.32 2.03 1.89
CA GLN A 25 -3.57 1.21 0.95
C GLN A 25 -3.18 2.07 -0.24
N ALA A 26 -1.92 2.00 -0.67
CA ALA A 26 -1.48 2.62 -1.91
C ALA A 26 -0.49 1.68 -2.60
N SER A 27 -0.65 1.53 -3.92
CA SER A 27 0.21 0.73 -4.79
C SER A 27 0.96 1.65 -5.74
N PHE A 28 2.26 1.40 -5.86
CA PHE A 28 3.15 2.18 -6.71
C PHE A 28 3.99 1.27 -7.58
N THR A 29 4.11 1.66 -8.85
CA THR A 29 4.97 1.05 -9.83
C THR A 29 6.15 1.97 -10.12
N PHE A 30 7.34 1.39 -10.20
CA PHE A 30 8.59 2.08 -10.43
C PHE A 30 9.15 1.61 -11.76
N ASP A 31 9.37 2.57 -12.66
CA ASP A 31 9.99 2.35 -13.95
C ASP A 31 11.28 3.15 -14.02
N TYR A 32 12.40 2.47 -14.30
CA TYR A 32 13.72 3.05 -14.36
C TYR A 32 14.25 2.87 -15.77
N GLU A 33 14.47 3.99 -16.46
CA GLU A 33 15.09 4.00 -17.78
C GLU A 33 16.50 4.57 -17.67
N GLU A 34 17.48 3.71 -17.94
CA GLU A 34 18.88 4.10 -18.13
C GLU A 34 19.04 4.56 -19.57
N ASP A 35 19.20 5.86 -19.79
CA ASP A 35 19.53 6.40 -21.10
C ASP A 35 21.01 6.77 -21.15
N ALA A 36 21.81 5.81 -21.62
CA ALA A 36 23.25 5.97 -21.82
C ALA A 36 23.64 7.06 -22.84
N SER A 37 22.66 7.69 -23.50
CA SER A 37 22.85 8.71 -24.55
C SER A 37 22.44 10.12 -24.10
N SER A 38 21.80 10.25 -22.94
CA SER A 38 21.28 11.53 -22.44
C SER A 38 22.23 12.17 -21.44
N ASP A 39 22.63 13.41 -21.70
CA ASP A 39 23.41 14.25 -20.76
C ASP A 39 22.59 14.62 -19.50
N ASP A 40 21.26 14.44 -19.53
CA ASP A 40 20.33 14.74 -18.44
C ASP A 40 20.26 13.63 -17.37
N GLY A 41 20.94 12.49 -17.59
CA GLY A 41 21.00 11.36 -16.65
C GLY A 41 19.83 10.39 -16.73
N ASP A 42 19.85 9.37 -15.88
CA ASP A 42 18.84 8.32 -15.84
C ASP A 42 17.50 8.83 -15.27
N GLU A 43 16.38 8.37 -15.84
CA GLU A 43 15.03 8.79 -15.44
C GLU A 43 14.32 7.72 -14.60
N LEU A 44 13.73 8.14 -13.47
CA LEU A 44 12.89 7.30 -12.61
C LEU A 44 11.45 7.83 -12.62
N THR A 45 10.54 7.04 -13.18
CA THR A 45 9.10 7.33 -13.17
C THR A 45 8.41 6.52 -12.07
N ILE A 46 7.68 7.20 -11.19
CA ILE A 46 6.87 6.59 -10.13
C ILE A 46 5.39 6.83 -10.45
N THR A 47 4.63 5.75 -10.63
CA THR A 47 3.19 5.80 -10.92
C THR A 47 2.39 5.32 -9.72
N HIS A 48 1.33 6.05 -9.35
CA HIS A 48 0.34 5.58 -8.37
C HIS A 48 -0.77 4.82 -9.11
N ASP A 49 -0.75 3.49 -9.04
CA ASP A 49 -1.58 2.58 -9.85
C ASP A 49 -2.80 2.01 -9.11
N GLY A 50 -2.94 2.25 -7.80
CA GLY A 50 -4.15 1.86 -7.09
C GLY A 50 -4.15 2.16 -5.60
N GLY A 51 -5.34 2.05 -4.99
CA GLY A 51 -5.56 2.33 -3.57
C GLY A 51 -6.22 3.69 -3.32
N ASP A 52 -5.97 4.25 -2.15
CA ASP A 52 -6.49 5.53 -1.70
C ASP A 52 -5.83 6.69 -2.46
N THR A 53 -6.60 7.74 -2.72
CA THR A 53 -6.05 8.95 -3.36
C THR A 53 -5.09 9.66 -2.42
N ILE A 54 -3.88 9.96 -2.91
CA ILE A 54 -2.86 10.70 -2.18
C ILE A 54 -2.65 12.05 -2.88
N GLU A 55 -2.74 13.15 -2.12
CA GLU A 55 -2.43 14.47 -2.67
C GLU A 55 -0.92 14.62 -2.93
N ALA A 56 -0.55 15.12 -4.10
CA ALA A 56 0.87 15.30 -4.45
C ALA A 56 1.64 16.21 -3.48
N SER A 57 0.94 17.14 -2.82
CA SER A 57 1.51 18.09 -1.85
C SER A 57 2.09 17.42 -0.60
N ILE A 58 1.66 16.19 -0.28
CA ILE A 58 2.11 15.43 0.90
C ILE A 58 3.07 14.30 0.56
N VAL A 59 3.45 14.13 -0.72
CA VAL A 59 4.40 13.11 -1.16
C VAL A 59 5.82 13.66 -1.06
N THR A 60 6.75 12.86 -0.52
CA THR A 60 8.19 13.21 -0.47
C THR A 60 9.02 12.01 -0.88
N VAL A 61 9.90 12.21 -1.87
CA VAL A 61 10.88 11.21 -2.31
C VAL A 61 12.22 11.49 -1.61
N ARG A 62 12.81 10.47 -0.98
CA ARG A 62 14.15 10.54 -0.38
C ARG A 62 15.04 9.47 -0.96
N THR A 63 16.20 9.88 -1.44
CA THR A 63 17.27 8.98 -1.88
C THR A 63 18.37 8.98 -0.82
N PHE A 64 18.93 7.81 -0.54
CA PHE A 64 20.12 7.66 0.30
C PHE A 64 21.20 7.01 -0.55
N CYS A 65 22.34 7.67 -0.67
CA CYS A 65 23.56 7.06 -1.20
C CYS A 65 24.42 6.69 0.03
N SER A 66 24.74 5.41 0.16
CA SER A 66 25.67 4.89 1.18
C SER A 66 27.10 4.88 0.66
#